data_AF-A0AAN7BNH2-F1
#
_entry.id   AF-A0AAN7BNH2-F1
#
_cell.length_a   1.000
_cell.length_b   1.000
_cell.length_c   1.000
_cell.angle_alpha   90.00
_cell.angle_beta   90.00
_cell.angle_gamma   90.00
#
_symmetry.space_group_name_H-M   'P 1'
#
loop_
_entity.id
_entity.type
_entity.pdbx_description
1 polymer ?
#
loop_
_entity_poly.entity_id
_entity_poly.type
_entity_poly.pdbx_seq_one_letter_code
_entity_poly.pdbx_strand_id
1 'polypeptide(L)'
;MSVSLSLDDDHTITIREALEPLGSPSVTKKQVTSAIKKITDLFNGLVNRPTTLCNPYNADLIEDLLEDNIGPLWMTIFDLVKKSPPKDQEPILSFLQQLQTKTIQCIYDPELQYHNMEIWEDLAGFGWVARDVFNFDVHNANATPEERQEWENITYFLAHLTVLDPSIKAFDFTLYALWILREAFESNEGDSEEAVKLAAIWINVAGERLKQLSEKHHDLVSRMGVAGPKYAQEHRDWVGFNEERWELWRSGFEKAKKSVKSKEVKELVVEALKVF
;
A
#
# COMPACT_ATOMS: atom_id res chain seq x y z
N MET A 1 15.38 -6.90 34.11
CA MET A 1 13.95 -7.27 34.10
C MET A 1 13.31 -6.42 33.01
N SER A 2 13.08 -6.99 31.83
CA SER A 2 12.24 -6.28 30.85
C SER A 2 10.80 -6.40 31.34
N VAL A 3 10.20 -5.25 31.60
CA VAL A 3 8.75 -5.17 31.74
C VAL A 3 8.26 -5.20 30.30
N SER A 4 7.80 -6.37 29.85
CA SER A 4 6.96 -6.43 28.65
C SER A 4 5.74 -5.57 28.95
N LEU A 5 5.70 -4.38 28.36
CA LEU A 5 4.49 -3.59 28.24
C LEU A 5 3.62 -4.28 27.18
N SER A 6 3.08 -5.44 27.54
CA SER A 6 1.93 -5.99 26.83
C SER A 6 0.90 -4.87 26.69
N LEU A 7 0.49 -4.60 25.46
CA LEU A 7 -0.62 -3.71 25.13
C LEU A 7 -1.72 -3.86 26.20
N ASP A 8 -2.08 -2.77 26.85
CA ASP A 8 -3.44 -2.68 27.36
C ASP A 8 -4.32 -2.64 26.11
N ASP A 9 -5.32 -3.51 26.01
CA ASP A 9 -6.30 -3.57 24.89
C ASP A 9 -6.88 -2.19 24.51
N ASP A 10 -6.80 -1.23 25.43
CA ASP A 10 -7.26 0.15 25.38
C ASP A 10 -6.67 0.99 24.21
N HIS A 11 -5.38 0.84 23.86
CA HIS A 11 -4.78 1.65 22.77
C HIS A 11 -5.23 1.18 21.38
N THR A 12 -5.28 -0.14 21.17
CA THR A 12 -5.81 -0.74 19.94
C THR A 12 -7.28 -0.40 19.75
N ILE A 13 -8.07 -0.41 20.84
CA ILE A 13 -9.46 0.06 20.82
C ILE A 13 -9.52 1.54 20.42
N THR A 14 -8.68 2.39 21.00
CA THR A 14 -8.65 3.83 20.69
C THR A 14 -8.32 4.12 19.22
N ILE A 15 -7.34 3.41 18.64
CA ILE A 15 -6.99 3.52 17.22
C ILE A 15 -8.20 3.13 16.35
N ARG A 16 -8.83 1.99 16.65
CA ARG A 16 -10.00 1.51 15.91
C ARG A 16 -11.15 2.51 15.98
N GLU A 17 -11.49 3.03 17.14
CA GLU A 17 -12.54 4.04 17.32
C GLU A 17 -12.23 5.37 16.63
N ALA A 18 -10.94 5.72 16.48
CA ALA A 18 -10.52 6.90 15.75
C ALA A 18 -10.71 6.73 14.24
N LEU A 19 -10.43 5.54 13.70
CA LEU A 19 -10.44 5.26 12.27
C LEU A 19 -11.74 4.67 11.74
N GLU A 20 -12.57 4.04 12.57
CA GLU A 20 -13.84 3.40 12.19
C GLU A 20 -14.71 4.27 11.28
N PRO A 21 -14.89 5.59 11.55
CA PRO A 21 -15.70 6.42 10.68
C PRO A 21 -15.22 6.40 9.23
N LEU A 22 -13.90 6.32 8.97
CA LEU A 22 -13.29 6.40 7.64
C LEU A 22 -13.72 5.28 6.70
N GLY A 23 -14.19 4.15 7.23
CA GLY A 23 -14.71 3.04 6.41
C GLY A 23 -16.12 3.26 5.86
N SER A 24 -16.78 4.38 6.20
CA SER A 24 -18.16 4.65 5.77
C SER A 24 -18.22 5.39 4.43
N PRO A 25 -19.18 5.05 3.54
CA PRO A 25 -19.39 5.74 2.26
C PRO A 25 -19.90 7.19 2.41
N SER A 26 -20.18 7.63 3.64
CA SER A 26 -20.76 8.95 3.96
C SER A 26 -19.84 9.82 4.83
N VAL A 27 -18.55 9.50 4.84
CA VAL A 27 -17.55 10.25 5.60
C VAL A 27 -17.49 11.68 5.15
N THR A 28 -17.54 12.58 6.13
CA THR A 28 -17.35 14.01 5.92
C THR A 28 -15.90 14.39 6.13
N LYS A 29 -15.44 15.48 5.50
CA LYS A 29 -14.13 16.09 5.77
C LYS A 29 -13.88 16.35 7.26
N LYS A 30 -14.95 16.68 8.01
CA LYS A 30 -14.90 16.87 9.47
C LYS A 30 -14.54 15.58 10.21
N GLN A 31 -15.06 14.43 9.77
CA GLN A 31 -14.71 13.13 10.36
C GLN A 31 -13.27 12.75 10.03
N VAL A 32 -12.77 12.99 8.81
CA VAL A 32 -11.35 12.81 8.47
C VAL A 32 -10.46 13.66 9.37
N THR A 33 -10.77 14.95 9.49
CA THR A 33 -10.05 15.88 10.39
C THR A 33 -10.07 15.41 11.84
N SER A 34 -11.22 14.88 12.29
CA SER A 34 -11.36 14.33 13.64
C SER A 34 -10.51 13.08 13.86
N ALA A 35 -10.43 12.19 12.87
CA ALA A 35 -9.59 10.99 12.94
C ALA A 35 -8.11 11.37 13.04
N ILE A 36 -7.65 12.29 12.20
CA ILE A 36 -6.27 12.81 12.23
C ILE A 36 -5.95 13.36 13.62
N LYS A 37 -6.83 14.24 14.15
CA LYS A 37 -6.62 14.83 15.47
C LYS A 37 -6.52 13.76 16.56
N LYS A 38 -7.42 12.78 16.57
CA LYS A 38 -7.41 11.69 17.56
C LYS A 38 -6.11 10.88 17.50
N ILE A 39 -5.65 10.52 16.31
CA ILE A 39 -4.40 9.77 16.12
C ILE A 39 -3.19 10.61 16.54
N THR A 40 -3.11 11.88 16.13
CA THR A 40 -1.99 12.74 16.54
C THR A 40 -1.98 12.99 18.04
N ASP A 41 -3.15 13.20 18.66
CA ASP A 41 -3.26 13.39 20.12
C ASP A 41 -2.86 12.13 20.88
N LEU A 42 -3.25 10.94 20.39
CA LEU A 42 -2.87 9.66 20.96
C LEU A 42 -1.34 9.51 20.97
N PHE A 43 -0.68 9.67 19.82
CA PHE A 43 0.77 9.53 19.71
C PHE A 43 1.53 10.60 20.49
N ASN A 44 1.07 11.86 20.45
CA ASN A 44 1.63 12.92 21.30
C ASN A 44 1.48 12.57 22.78
N GLY A 45 0.34 12.01 23.19
CA GLY A 45 0.11 11.56 24.55
C GLY A 45 1.00 10.39 24.96
N LEU A 46 1.28 9.46 24.04
CA LEU A 46 2.16 8.30 24.25
C LEU A 46 3.62 8.74 24.50
N VAL A 47 4.17 9.58 23.62
CA VAL A 47 5.59 9.97 23.70
C VAL A 47 5.89 10.95 24.85
N ASN A 48 4.88 11.71 25.30
CA ASN A 48 5.02 12.68 26.39
C ASN A 48 4.54 12.18 27.76
N ARG A 49 4.27 10.87 27.94
CA ARG A 49 3.91 10.36 29.28
C ARG A 49 5.05 10.60 30.27
N PRO A 50 4.79 10.80 31.57
CA PRO A 50 5.86 10.96 32.56
C PRO A 50 6.88 9.82 32.60
N THR A 51 6.51 8.62 32.12
CA THR A 51 7.36 7.43 32.07
C THR A 51 8.22 7.33 30.80
N THR A 52 7.86 8.01 29.71
CA THR A 52 8.56 7.98 28.40
C THR A 52 9.20 9.32 28.09
N LEU A 53 8.45 10.41 28.35
CA LEU A 53 8.85 11.82 28.44
C LEU A 53 9.82 12.29 27.36
N CYS A 54 9.77 11.67 26.18
CA CYS A 54 10.74 11.86 25.11
C CYS A 54 12.19 11.97 25.58
N ASN A 55 12.53 11.35 26.71
CA ASN A 55 13.82 11.60 27.33
C ASN A 55 14.85 10.79 26.53
N PRO A 56 15.96 11.38 26.04
CA PRO A 56 16.98 10.62 25.31
C PRO A 56 17.57 9.46 26.12
N TYR A 57 17.47 9.48 27.46
CA TYR A 57 17.83 8.35 28.31
C TYR A 57 16.84 7.16 28.29
N ASN A 58 15.68 7.33 27.64
CA ASN A 58 14.61 6.35 27.49
C ASN A 58 14.39 5.99 26.01
N ALA A 59 15.39 6.18 25.13
CA ALA A 59 15.27 5.92 23.69
C ALA A 59 14.68 4.53 23.39
N ASP A 60 15.18 3.49 24.06
CA ASP A 60 14.67 2.12 23.93
C ASP A 60 13.17 2.01 24.27
N LEU A 61 12.70 2.70 25.32
CA LEU A 61 11.27 2.68 25.67
C LEU A 61 10.40 3.44 24.67
N ILE A 62 10.95 4.47 24.01
CA ILE A 62 10.23 5.20 22.97
C ILE A 62 10.16 4.34 21.71
N GLU A 63 11.23 3.63 21.36
CA GLU A 63 11.24 2.69 20.25
C GLU A 63 10.24 1.55 20.47
N ASP A 64 10.25 0.90 21.64
CA ASP A 64 9.27 -0.14 22.00
C ASP A 64 7.82 0.40 21.90
N LEU A 65 7.58 1.61 22.41
CA LEU A 65 6.26 2.25 22.34
C LEU A 65 5.82 2.52 20.91
N LEU A 66 6.72 2.94 20.03
CA LEU A 66 6.43 3.18 18.63
C LEU A 66 6.17 1.85 17.91
N GLU A 67 6.99 0.83 18.15
CA GLU A 67 6.81 -0.52 17.59
C GLU A 67 5.43 -1.09 17.98
N ASP A 68 5.03 -0.95 19.25
CA ASP A 68 3.77 -1.43 19.78
C ASP A 68 2.53 -0.69 19.21
N ASN A 69 2.68 0.52 18.65
CA ASN A 69 1.52 1.35 18.25
C ASN A 69 1.45 1.66 16.75
N ILE A 70 2.60 1.78 16.05
CA ILE A 70 2.66 2.07 14.62
C ILE A 70 2.14 0.88 13.80
N GLY A 71 2.56 -0.34 14.13
CA GLY A 71 2.10 -1.56 13.45
C GLY A 71 0.57 -1.71 13.52
N PRO A 72 -0.06 -1.68 14.71
CA PRO A 72 -1.52 -1.75 14.85
C PRO A 72 -2.28 -0.63 14.15
N LEU A 73 -1.72 0.58 14.08
CA LEU A 73 -2.30 1.68 13.30
C LEU A 73 -2.42 1.30 11.83
N TRP A 74 -1.33 0.86 11.21
CA TRP A 74 -1.31 0.48 9.80
C TRP A 74 -2.16 -0.76 9.52
N MET A 75 -2.12 -1.77 10.40
CA MET A 75 -3.00 -2.93 10.29
C MET A 75 -4.47 -2.53 10.32
N THR A 76 -4.86 -1.60 11.19
CA THR A 76 -6.24 -1.10 11.25
C THR A 76 -6.65 -0.36 9.98
N ILE A 77 -5.74 0.41 9.37
CA ILE A 77 -5.99 1.05 8.07
C ILE A 77 -6.21 0.00 6.98
N PHE A 78 -5.37 -1.03 6.90
CA PHE A 78 -5.54 -2.08 5.90
C PHE A 78 -6.79 -2.94 6.15
N ASP A 79 -7.17 -3.18 7.40
CA ASP A 79 -8.43 -3.83 7.75
C ASP A 79 -9.66 -3.02 7.29
N LEU A 80 -9.56 -1.69 7.29
CA LEU A 80 -10.58 -0.82 6.70
C LEU A 80 -10.56 -0.91 5.18
N VAL A 81 -9.39 -0.79 4.55
CA VAL A 81 -9.23 -0.88 3.09
C VAL A 81 -9.81 -2.18 2.54
N LYS A 82 -9.52 -3.33 3.17
CA LYS A 82 -10.07 -4.64 2.80
C LYS A 82 -11.60 -4.65 2.72
N LYS A 83 -12.27 -3.88 3.57
CA LYS A 83 -13.74 -3.79 3.67
C LYS A 83 -14.33 -2.63 2.86
N SER A 84 -13.52 -1.70 2.38
CA SER A 84 -13.94 -0.50 1.66
C SER A 84 -13.81 -0.71 0.14
N PRO A 85 -14.95 -0.76 -0.59
CA PRO A 85 -14.91 -0.76 -2.05
C PRO A 85 -14.18 0.46 -2.61
N PRO A 86 -13.60 0.42 -3.82
CA PRO A 86 -12.75 1.50 -4.35
C PRO A 86 -13.38 2.89 -4.30
N LYS A 87 -14.68 2.99 -4.60
CA LYS A 87 -15.46 4.24 -4.57
C LYS A 87 -15.54 4.90 -3.17
N ASP A 88 -15.31 4.13 -2.12
CA ASP A 88 -15.44 4.55 -0.72
C ASP A 88 -14.07 4.73 -0.03
N GLN A 89 -12.95 4.61 -0.78
CA GLN A 89 -11.59 4.68 -0.23
C GLN A 89 -11.00 6.11 -0.15
N GLU A 90 -11.62 7.10 -0.80
CA GLU A 90 -11.14 8.50 -0.78
C GLU A 90 -10.89 9.04 0.63
N PRO A 91 -11.75 8.80 1.63
CA PRO A 91 -11.50 9.29 2.98
C PRO A 91 -10.24 8.70 3.64
N ILE A 92 -9.89 7.45 3.31
CA ILE A 92 -8.69 6.77 3.82
C ILE A 92 -7.43 7.35 3.16
N LEU A 93 -7.48 7.58 1.83
CA LEU A 93 -6.41 8.25 1.09
C LEU A 93 -6.17 9.68 1.63
N SER A 94 -7.26 10.43 1.83
CA SER A 94 -7.21 11.79 2.37
C SER A 94 -6.68 11.83 3.80
N PHE A 95 -7.00 10.82 4.61
CA PHE A 95 -6.44 10.67 5.95
C PHE A 95 -4.91 10.53 5.89
N LEU A 96 -4.37 9.63 5.06
CA LEU A 96 -2.92 9.42 4.95
C LEU A 96 -2.19 10.68 4.46
N GLN A 97 -2.68 11.33 3.40
CA GLN A 97 -2.08 12.58 2.90
C GLN A 97 -2.02 13.66 3.98
N GLN A 98 -3.12 13.84 4.72
CA GLN A 98 -3.17 14.87 5.76
C GLN A 98 -2.33 14.48 6.98
N LEU A 99 -2.23 13.19 7.30
CA LEU A 99 -1.38 12.70 8.39
C LEU A 99 0.09 13.04 8.13
N GLN A 100 0.58 12.90 6.89
CA GLN A 100 1.95 13.25 6.51
C GLN A 100 2.32 14.72 6.75
N THR A 101 1.33 15.61 6.80
CA THR A 101 1.56 17.04 7.11
C THR A 101 1.66 17.33 8.61
N LYS A 102 1.62 16.30 9.46
CA LYS A 102 1.66 16.42 10.91
C LYS A 102 3.03 16.08 11.43
N THR A 103 3.33 16.59 12.61
CA THR A 103 4.54 16.26 13.36
C THR A 103 4.14 15.72 14.72
N ILE A 104 4.94 14.78 15.23
CA ILE A 104 4.82 14.40 16.63
C ILE A 104 5.45 15.50 17.47
N GLN A 105 4.68 16.02 18.42
CA GLN A 105 5.15 17.01 19.36
C GLN A 105 5.87 16.30 20.50
N CYS A 106 7.17 16.09 20.34
CA CYS A 106 8.02 15.45 21.33
C CYS A 106 8.98 16.50 21.91
N ILE A 107 8.91 16.74 23.22
CA ILE A 107 9.51 17.93 23.86
C ILE A 107 11.04 18.01 23.67
N TYR A 108 11.72 16.87 23.62
CA TYR A 108 13.18 16.79 23.50
C TYR A 108 13.68 16.35 22.12
N ASP A 109 12.79 15.82 21.28
CA ASP A 109 13.13 15.36 19.94
C ASP A 109 12.00 15.71 18.95
N PRO A 110 11.97 16.95 18.43
CA PRO A 110 10.92 17.37 17.51
C PRO A 110 10.96 16.62 16.16
N GLU A 111 12.03 15.89 15.87
CA GLU A 111 12.23 15.10 14.65
C GLU A 111 12.13 13.60 14.92
N LEU A 112 11.36 13.20 15.95
CA LEU A 112 11.28 11.81 16.41
C LEU A 112 11.10 10.81 15.25
N GLN A 113 12.07 9.90 15.14
CA GLN A 113 12.14 8.91 14.07
C GLN A 113 11.84 7.50 14.57
N TYR A 114 11.29 6.67 13.68
CA TYR A 114 11.17 5.23 13.86
C TYR A 114 11.93 4.53 12.73
N HIS A 115 12.97 3.77 13.08
CA HIS A 115 13.90 3.16 12.10
C HIS A 115 14.46 4.12 11.04
N ASN A 116 14.92 5.31 11.48
CA ASN A 116 15.45 6.39 10.62
C ASN A 116 14.44 6.96 9.61
N MET A 117 13.14 6.86 9.92
CA MET A 117 12.06 7.46 9.14
C MET A 117 11.27 8.41 10.05
N GLU A 118 10.91 9.58 9.53
CA GLU A 118 9.99 10.46 10.24
C GLU A 118 8.60 9.83 10.31
N ILE A 119 8.04 9.76 11.51
CA ILE A 119 6.88 8.89 11.78
C ILE A 119 5.69 9.20 10.86
N TRP A 120 5.38 10.48 10.66
CA TRP A 120 4.27 10.89 9.81
C TRP A 120 4.68 11.23 8.40
N GLU A 121 5.74 12.02 8.19
CA GLU A 121 6.16 12.41 6.83
C GLU A 121 6.46 11.19 5.96
N ASP A 122 7.28 10.26 6.48
CA ASP A 122 7.64 9.03 5.77
C ASP A 122 6.64 7.88 5.97
N LEU A 123 5.61 8.07 6.80
CA LEU A 123 4.69 7.01 7.24
C LEU A 123 5.46 5.77 7.72
N ALA A 124 6.34 5.97 8.71
CA ALA A 124 7.28 4.95 9.16
C ALA A 124 6.58 3.59 9.41
N GLY A 125 7.09 2.53 8.79
CA GLY A 125 6.54 1.17 8.91
C GLY A 125 5.29 0.86 8.06
N PHE A 126 4.67 1.84 7.40
CA PHE A 126 3.47 1.62 6.57
C PHE A 126 3.76 0.67 5.41
N GLY A 127 4.91 0.84 4.74
CA GLY A 127 5.35 -0.02 3.65
C GLY A 127 5.56 -1.48 4.06
N TRP A 128 5.95 -1.76 5.31
CA TRP A 128 6.12 -3.13 5.81
C TRP A 128 4.79 -3.83 5.96
N VAL A 129 3.82 -3.18 6.59
CA VAL A 129 2.46 -3.72 6.68
C VAL A 129 1.83 -3.85 5.30
N ALA A 130 2.03 -2.87 4.41
CA ALA A 130 1.59 -2.94 3.03
C ALA A 130 2.19 -4.16 2.30
N ARG A 131 3.45 -4.50 2.56
CA ARG A 131 4.10 -5.68 1.98
C ARG A 131 3.46 -6.98 2.46
N ASP A 132 3.20 -7.07 3.76
CA ASP A 132 2.61 -8.27 4.38
C ASP A 132 1.20 -8.53 3.87
N VAL A 133 0.36 -7.49 3.83
CA VAL A 133 -1.03 -7.63 3.34
C VAL A 133 -1.12 -7.86 1.83
N PHE A 134 -0.15 -7.38 1.06
CA PHE A 134 -0.08 -7.59 -0.38
C PHE A 134 0.57 -8.93 -0.78
N ASN A 135 1.05 -9.72 0.18
CA ASN A 135 1.72 -11.00 -0.06
C ASN A 135 0.74 -12.17 -0.26
N PHE A 136 -0.33 -11.96 -1.02
CA PHE A 136 -1.29 -13.00 -1.38
C PHE A 136 -0.86 -13.77 -2.65
N ASP A 137 -1.32 -15.01 -2.75
CA ASP A 137 -1.14 -15.84 -3.95
C ASP A 137 -2.32 -15.65 -4.91
N VAL A 138 -2.09 -14.87 -5.97
CA VAL A 138 -3.09 -14.58 -7.01
C VAL A 138 -3.51 -15.81 -7.83
N HIS A 139 -2.72 -16.88 -7.77
CA HIS A 139 -3.01 -18.16 -8.42
C HIS A 139 -3.72 -19.16 -7.50
N ASN A 140 -3.97 -18.81 -6.24
CA ASN A 140 -4.67 -19.67 -5.30
C ASN A 140 -6.10 -19.98 -5.77
N ALA A 141 -6.30 -21.19 -6.28
CA ALA A 141 -7.59 -21.68 -6.77
C ALA A 141 -8.64 -21.84 -5.66
N ASN A 142 -8.22 -21.94 -4.40
CA ASN A 142 -9.10 -22.10 -3.24
C ASN A 142 -9.48 -20.78 -2.57
N ALA A 143 -8.97 -19.64 -3.06
CA ALA A 143 -9.29 -18.35 -2.49
C ALA A 143 -10.79 -18.04 -2.60
N THR A 144 -11.40 -17.63 -1.49
CA THR A 144 -12.82 -17.33 -1.43
C THR A 144 -13.16 -16.04 -2.20
N PRO A 145 -14.43 -15.81 -2.56
CA PRO A 145 -14.86 -14.55 -3.17
C PRO A 145 -14.51 -13.33 -2.31
N GLU A 146 -14.60 -13.46 -0.98
CA GLU A 146 -14.25 -12.41 -0.04
C GLU A 146 -12.75 -12.10 -0.08
N GLU A 147 -11.88 -13.13 -0.07
CA GLU A 147 -10.43 -12.93 -0.17
C GLU A 147 -10.04 -12.24 -1.49
N ARG A 148 -10.64 -12.64 -2.62
CA ARG A 148 -10.43 -11.97 -3.92
C ARG A 148 -10.87 -10.51 -3.89
N GLN A 149 -12.03 -10.23 -3.28
CA GLN A 149 -12.50 -8.86 -3.12
C GLN A 149 -11.57 -8.02 -2.25
N GLU A 150 -10.98 -8.59 -1.20
CA GLU A 150 -9.96 -7.92 -0.38
C GLU A 150 -8.71 -7.58 -1.22
N TRP A 151 -8.23 -8.50 -2.05
CA TRP A 151 -7.08 -8.25 -2.93
C TRP A 151 -7.35 -7.12 -3.91
N GLU A 152 -8.54 -7.09 -4.51
CA GLU A 152 -8.97 -5.99 -5.37
C GLU A 152 -8.99 -4.66 -4.63
N ASN A 153 -9.59 -4.61 -3.44
CA ASN A 153 -9.70 -3.39 -2.65
C ASN A 153 -8.31 -2.84 -2.28
N ILE A 154 -7.39 -3.72 -1.83
CA ILE A 154 -6.01 -3.33 -1.54
C ILE A 154 -5.30 -2.86 -2.82
N THR A 155 -5.50 -3.54 -3.94
CA THR A 155 -4.88 -3.19 -5.23
C THR A 155 -5.31 -1.80 -5.69
N TYR A 156 -6.62 -1.49 -5.65
CA TYR A 156 -7.13 -0.15 -5.96
C TYR A 156 -6.52 0.91 -5.03
N PHE A 157 -6.47 0.63 -3.73
CA PHE A 157 -5.96 1.56 -2.75
C PHE A 157 -4.49 1.92 -2.97
N LEU A 158 -3.62 0.91 -3.13
CA LEU A 158 -2.20 1.12 -3.37
C LEU A 158 -1.92 1.75 -4.75
N ALA A 159 -2.71 1.41 -5.77
CA ALA A 159 -2.63 2.05 -7.07
C ALA A 159 -3.00 3.54 -6.99
N HIS A 160 -4.04 3.89 -6.24
CA HIS A 160 -4.40 5.28 -6.01
C HIS A 160 -3.33 6.04 -5.23
N LEU A 161 -2.75 5.47 -4.17
CA LEU A 161 -1.63 6.10 -3.46
C LEU A 161 -0.46 6.41 -4.40
N THR A 162 -0.12 5.46 -5.28
CA THR A 162 1.00 5.58 -6.24
C THR A 162 0.89 6.80 -7.16
N VAL A 163 -0.33 7.21 -7.52
CA VAL A 163 -0.56 8.38 -8.39
C VAL A 163 -0.91 9.66 -7.64
N LEU A 164 -1.15 9.56 -6.34
CA LEU A 164 -1.72 10.64 -5.55
C LEU A 164 -0.76 11.83 -5.42
N ASP A 165 0.49 11.55 -5.06
CA ASP A 165 1.59 12.52 -5.12
C ASP A 165 2.91 11.77 -5.37
N PRO A 166 3.44 11.79 -6.61
CA PRO A 166 4.68 11.11 -6.96
C PRO A 166 5.93 11.64 -6.25
N SER A 167 5.86 12.79 -5.56
CA SER A 167 6.98 13.32 -4.77
C SER A 167 7.08 12.65 -3.40
N ILE A 168 6.00 12.03 -2.93
CA ILE A 168 5.91 11.35 -1.64
C ILE A 168 6.39 9.91 -1.79
N LYS A 169 7.63 9.64 -1.37
CA LYS A 169 8.24 8.30 -1.49
C LYS A 169 7.46 7.21 -0.77
N ALA A 170 6.83 7.53 0.36
CA ALA A 170 6.00 6.59 1.13
C ALA A 170 4.78 6.07 0.36
N PHE A 171 4.39 6.72 -0.74
CA PHE A 171 3.29 6.31 -1.61
C PHE A 171 3.73 5.58 -2.87
N ASP A 172 5.03 5.38 -3.11
CA ASP A 172 5.50 4.68 -4.30
C ASP A 172 5.34 3.16 -4.17
N PHE A 173 4.20 2.65 -4.65
CA PHE A 173 3.93 1.21 -4.77
C PHE A 173 4.11 0.68 -6.20
N THR A 174 4.91 1.34 -7.03
CA THR A 174 5.16 0.90 -8.43
C THR A 174 5.75 -0.51 -8.48
N LEU A 175 6.58 -0.89 -7.52
CA LEU A 175 7.08 -2.26 -7.39
C LEU A 175 5.95 -3.30 -7.29
N TYR A 176 4.82 -2.96 -6.68
CA TYR A 176 3.70 -3.89 -6.49
C TYR A 176 2.92 -4.04 -7.80
N ALA A 177 2.77 -2.95 -8.55
CA ALA A 177 2.28 -2.99 -9.93
C ALA A 177 3.13 -3.93 -10.78
N LEU A 178 4.47 -3.83 -10.66
CA LEU A 178 5.39 -4.68 -11.38
C LEU A 178 5.19 -6.17 -11.04
N TRP A 179 5.06 -6.51 -9.75
CA TRP A 179 4.82 -7.90 -9.33
C TRP A 179 3.53 -8.45 -9.93
N ILE A 180 2.42 -7.70 -9.87
CA ILE A 180 1.16 -8.17 -10.43
C ILE A 180 1.22 -8.31 -11.97
N LEU A 181 1.84 -7.36 -12.67
CA LEU A 181 2.03 -7.46 -14.13
C LEU A 181 2.89 -8.68 -14.51
N ARG A 182 3.89 -9.02 -13.69
CA ARG A 182 4.70 -10.23 -13.85
C ARG A 182 3.88 -11.49 -13.61
N GLU A 183 3.09 -11.55 -12.56
CA GLU A 183 2.21 -12.71 -12.31
C GLU A 183 1.23 -12.91 -13.47
N ALA A 184 0.67 -11.81 -14.01
CA ALA A 184 -0.27 -11.87 -15.11
C ALA A 184 0.35 -12.31 -16.45
N PHE A 185 1.56 -11.83 -16.79
CA PHE A 185 2.08 -11.93 -18.18
C PHE A 185 3.50 -12.51 -18.32
N GLU A 186 4.20 -12.71 -17.21
CA GLU A 186 5.57 -13.24 -17.14
C GLU A 186 5.70 -14.50 -16.26
N SER A 187 4.60 -14.99 -15.69
CA SER A 187 4.53 -16.25 -14.95
C SER A 187 4.38 -17.46 -15.88
N ASN A 188 4.80 -18.63 -15.38
CA ASN A 188 4.60 -19.92 -16.05
C ASN A 188 3.20 -20.50 -15.78
N GLU A 189 2.51 -20.00 -14.75
CA GLU A 189 1.20 -20.50 -14.32
C GLU A 189 0.05 -20.03 -15.23
N GLY A 190 0.36 -19.22 -16.24
CA GLY A 190 -0.56 -18.74 -17.27
C GLY A 190 -1.35 -17.49 -16.86
N ASP A 191 -2.14 -16.97 -17.80
CA ASP A 191 -2.96 -15.77 -17.63
C ASP A 191 -4.15 -16.08 -16.68
N SER A 192 -3.90 -16.17 -15.37
CA SER A 192 -4.98 -16.34 -14.40
C SER A 192 -5.93 -15.14 -14.51
N GLU A 193 -7.23 -15.38 -14.53
CA GLU A 193 -8.21 -14.30 -14.72
C GLU A 193 -8.13 -13.28 -13.57
N GLU A 194 -7.75 -13.73 -12.37
CA GLU A 194 -7.49 -12.88 -11.21
C GLU A 194 -6.24 -12.02 -11.39
N ALA A 195 -5.11 -12.58 -11.82
CA ALA A 195 -3.89 -11.80 -12.06
C ALA A 195 -4.11 -10.76 -13.17
N VAL A 196 -4.83 -11.13 -14.23
CA VAL A 196 -5.24 -10.20 -15.28
C VAL A 196 -6.14 -9.09 -14.72
N LYS A 197 -7.10 -9.42 -13.84
CA LYS A 197 -7.97 -8.44 -13.19
C LYS A 197 -7.15 -7.43 -12.38
N LEU A 198 -6.29 -7.90 -11.49
CA LEU A 198 -5.46 -7.02 -10.65
C LEU A 198 -4.46 -6.20 -11.48
N ALA A 199 -3.89 -6.78 -12.54
CA ALA A 199 -3.04 -6.06 -13.48
C ALA A 199 -3.82 -4.95 -14.21
N ALA A 200 -5.05 -5.22 -14.64
CA ALA A 200 -5.89 -4.23 -15.28
C ALA A 200 -6.22 -3.07 -14.33
N ILE A 201 -6.45 -3.33 -13.04
CA ILE A 201 -6.65 -2.29 -12.02
C ILE A 201 -5.42 -1.36 -11.96
N TRP A 202 -4.21 -1.92 -11.88
CA TRP A 202 -2.98 -1.14 -11.88
C TRP A 202 -2.84 -0.26 -13.13
N ILE A 203 -3.13 -0.78 -14.31
CA ILE A 203 -3.05 0.02 -15.54
C ILE A 203 -4.15 1.10 -15.59
N ASN A 204 -5.37 0.79 -15.17
CA ASN A 204 -6.48 1.74 -15.18
C ASN A 204 -6.28 2.91 -14.22
N VAL A 205 -5.66 2.66 -13.06
CA VAL A 205 -5.47 3.68 -12.02
C VAL A 205 -4.11 4.37 -12.17
N ALA A 206 -3.04 3.60 -12.38
CA ALA A 206 -1.66 4.08 -12.35
C ALA A 206 -0.93 4.00 -13.70
N GLY A 207 -1.61 3.61 -14.78
CA GLY A 207 -0.95 3.30 -16.05
C GLY A 207 -0.21 4.47 -16.70
N GLU A 208 -0.68 5.73 -16.56
CA GLU A 208 0.08 6.89 -17.03
C GLU A 208 1.44 7.02 -16.32
N ARG A 209 1.47 6.81 -15.00
CA ARG A 209 2.70 6.82 -14.21
C ARG A 209 3.63 5.68 -14.62
N LEU A 210 3.09 4.47 -14.79
CA LEU A 210 3.86 3.29 -15.19
C LEU A 210 4.40 3.40 -16.63
N LYS A 211 3.64 4.03 -17.53
CA LYS A 211 4.08 4.36 -18.90
C LYS A 211 5.27 5.31 -18.87
N GLN A 212 5.18 6.40 -18.12
CA GLN A 212 6.29 7.35 -17.96
C GLN A 212 7.56 6.69 -17.38
N LEU A 213 7.41 5.74 -16.45
CA LEU A 213 8.54 4.97 -15.91
C LEU A 213 9.16 4.06 -16.98
N SER A 214 8.33 3.46 -17.84
CA SER A 214 8.77 2.60 -18.93
C SER A 214 9.52 3.39 -20.02
N GLU A 215 8.99 4.55 -20.42
CA GLU A 215 9.63 5.48 -21.37
C GLU A 215 10.98 6.02 -20.85
N LYS A 216 11.13 6.13 -19.53
CA LYS A 216 12.36 6.59 -18.88
C LYS A 216 13.37 5.48 -18.57
N HIS A 217 13.06 4.22 -18.90
CA HIS A 217 13.88 3.07 -18.50
C HIS A 217 14.19 3.09 -16.99
N HIS A 218 13.14 3.15 -16.18
CA HIS A 218 13.29 3.23 -14.73
C HIS A 218 13.66 1.87 -14.12
N ASP A 219 14.91 1.77 -13.66
CA ASP A 219 15.40 0.63 -12.90
C ASP A 219 14.92 0.69 -11.45
N LEU A 220 14.49 -0.46 -10.93
CA LEU A 220 14.21 -0.64 -9.52
C LEU A 220 15.49 -1.09 -8.80
N VAL A 221 15.57 -0.76 -7.51
CA VAL A 221 16.75 -1.06 -6.71
C VAL A 221 16.96 -2.57 -6.61
N SER A 222 18.22 -3.00 -6.68
CA SER A 222 18.61 -4.40 -6.57
C SER A 222 17.96 -5.28 -7.66
N ARG A 223 17.87 -6.59 -7.42
CA ARG A 223 17.24 -7.56 -8.33
C ARG A 223 15.71 -7.62 -8.17
N MET A 224 15.08 -6.59 -7.60
CA MET A 224 13.63 -6.61 -7.33
C MET A 224 12.80 -6.50 -8.61
N GLY A 225 13.33 -5.82 -9.63
CA GLY A 225 12.66 -5.60 -10.91
C GLY A 225 12.97 -6.61 -12.00
N VAL A 226 13.62 -7.74 -11.69
CA VAL A 226 13.99 -8.74 -12.71
C VAL A 226 12.78 -9.29 -13.48
N ALA A 227 13.02 -9.79 -14.69
CA ALA A 227 12.03 -10.48 -15.49
C ALA A 227 11.36 -11.64 -14.72
N GLY A 228 10.09 -11.92 -15.01
CA GLY A 228 9.36 -13.06 -14.46
C GLY A 228 9.89 -14.41 -14.96
N PRO A 229 9.47 -15.52 -14.32
CA PRO A 229 10.00 -16.87 -14.57
C PRO A 229 9.99 -17.31 -16.03
N LYS A 230 9.00 -16.88 -16.82
CA LYS A 230 8.88 -17.20 -18.25
C LYS A 230 10.08 -16.72 -19.09
N TYR A 231 10.74 -15.65 -18.66
CA TYR A 231 11.85 -15.02 -19.38
C TYR A 231 13.19 -15.18 -18.66
N ALA A 232 13.25 -15.99 -17.59
CA ALA A 232 14.44 -16.16 -16.77
C ALA A 232 15.66 -16.71 -17.55
N GLN A 233 15.42 -17.47 -18.62
CA GLN A 233 16.47 -18.06 -19.47
C GLN A 233 16.83 -17.18 -20.68
N GLU A 234 16.05 -16.14 -20.97
CA GLU A 234 16.25 -15.30 -22.15
C GLU A 234 17.29 -14.20 -21.94
N HIS A 235 17.94 -14.15 -20.76
CA HIS A 235 18.93 -13.13 -20.39
C HIS A 235 18.46 -11.70 -20.71
N ARG A 236 17.17 -11.42 -20.47
CA ARG A 236 16.65 -10.06 -20.56
C ARG A 236 17.30 -9.21 -19.46
N ASP A 237 17.85 -8.07 -19.81
CA ASP A 237 18.45 -7.11 -18.86
C ASP A 237 17.39 -6.25 -18.14
N TRP A 238 16.15 -6.72 -18.05
CA TRP A 238 15.09 -5.99 -17.36
C TRP A 238 15.31 -6.03 -15.86
N VAL A 239 15.44 -4.86 -15.24
CA VAL A 239 15.52 -4.68 -13.78
C VAL A 239 14.51 -3.66 -13.26
N GLY A 240 13.44 -3.42 -14.03
CA GLY A 240 12.39 -2.46 -13.69
C GLY A 240 11.40 -2.28 -14.85
N PHE A 241 11.08 -1.02 -15.13
CA PHE A 241 10.17 -0.60 -16.20
C PHE A 241 10.95 -0.17 -17.44
N ASN A 242 10.56 -0.68 -18.61
CA ASN A 242 11.12 -0.28 -19.90
C ASN A 242 10.08 -0.49 -21.01
N GLU A 243 10.32 0.13 -22.17
CA GLU A 243 9.40 0.08 -23.32
C GLU A 243 9.14 -1.34 -23.84
N GLU A 244 10.17 -2.21 -23.89
CA GLU A 244 10.02 -3.59 -24.37
C GLU A 244 9.06 -4.38 -23.48
N ARG A 245 9.22 -4.23 -22.16
CA ARG A 245 8.37 -4.86 -21.15
C ARG A 245 6.96 -4.29 -21.15
N TRP A 246 6.82 -2.99 -21.40
CA TRP A 246 5.53 -2.32 -21.56
C TRP A 246 4.73 -2.89 -22.74
N GLU A 247 5.35 -3.06 -23.91
CA GLU A 247 4.70 -3.67 -25.08
C GLU A 247 4.40 -5.17 -24.88
N LEU A 248 5.20 -5.86 -24.07
CA LEU A 248 4.90 -7.23 -23.65
C LEU A 248 3.61 -7.29 -22.84
N TRP A 249 3.43 -6.41 -21.84
CA TRP A 249 2.21 -6.37 -21.04
C TRP A 249 0.99 -5.98 -21.89
N ARG A 250 1.14 -5.01 -22.80
CA ARG A 250 0.10 -4.67 -23.80
C ARG A 250 -0.35 -5.90 -24.59
N SER A 251 0.62 -6.66 -25.11
CA SER A 251 0.37 -7.89 -25.86
C SER A 251 -0.30 -8.97 -24.99
N GLY A 252 0.02 -9.00 -23.69
CA GLY A 252 -0.65 -9.81 -22.67
C GLY A 252 -2.12 -9.46 -22.54
N PHE A 253 -2.44 -8.17 -22.36
CA PHE A 253 -3.83 -7.69 -22.30
C PHE A 253 -4.63 -7.96 -23.59
N GLU A 254 -4.02 -7.82 -24.77
CA GLU A 254 -4.69 -8.13 -26.05
C GLU A 254 -5.03 -9.63 -26.19
N LYS A 255 -4.21 -10.52 -25.62
CA LYS A 255 -4.53 -11.95 -25.52
C LYS A 255 -5.63 -12.18 -24.49
N ALA A 256 -5.49 -11.58 -23.31
CA ALA A 256 -6.44 -11.68 -22.22
C ALA A 256 -7.86 -11.26 -22.65
N LYS A 257 -8.00 -10.16 -23.39
CA LYS A 257 -9.28 -9.68 -23.95
C LYS A 257 -10.06 -10.75 -24.74
N LYS A 258 -9.36 -11.73 -25.32
CA LYS A 258 -9.93 -12.84 -26.09
C LYS A 258 -10.20 -14.09 -25.23
N SER A 259 -9.45 -14.30 -24.15
CA SER A 259 -9.48 -15.52 -23.35
C SER A 259 -10.27 -15.41 -22.03
N VAL A 260 -10.34 -14.22 -21.41
CA VAL A 260 -11.07 -14.01 -20.16
C VAL A 260 -12.57 -14.24 -20.35
N LYS A 261 -13.19 -14.90 -19.36
CA LYS A 261 -14.59 -15.30 -19.39
C LYS A 261 -15.48 -14.29 -18.68
N SER A 262 -15.03 -13.72 -17.56
CA SER A 262 -15.79 -12.70 -16.84
C SER A 262 -15.97 -11.45 -17.70
N LYS A 263 -17.23 -10.99 -17.78
CA LYS A 263 -17.58 -9.72 -18.44
C LYS A 263 -16.91 -8.53 -17.76
N GLU A 264 -16.89 -8.54 -16.42
CA GLU A 264 -16.27 -7.49 -15.62
C GLU A 264 -14.76 -7.38 -15.90
N VAL A 265 -14.05 -8.51 -15.87
CA VAL A 265 -12.61 -8.53 -16.16
C VAL A 265 -12.35 -8.10 -17.60
N LYS A 266 -13.19 -8.52 -18.54
CA LYS A 266 -13.09 -8.08 -19.94
C LYS A 266 -13.25 -6.56 -20.10
N GLU A 267 -14.18 -5.95 -19.36
CA GLU A 267 -14.38 -4.49 -19.35
C GLU A 267 -13.14 -3.78 -18.78
N LEU A 268 -12.59 -4.28 -17.66
CA LEU A 268 -11.35 -3.74 -17.08
C LEU A 268 -10.16 -3.83 -18.04
N VAL A 269 -10.00 -4.96 -18.73
CA VAL A 269 -8.94 -5.16 -19.74
C VAL A 269 -9.12 -4.21 -20.92
N VAL A 270 -10.35 -3.99 -21.38
CA VAL A 270 -10.64 -3.04 -22.47
C VAL A 270 -10.29 -1.62 -22.07
N GLU A 271 -10.55 -1.22 -20.82
CA GLU A 271 -10.13 0.08 -20.30
C GLU A 271 -8.61 0.19 -20.23
N ALA A 272 -7.93 -0.85 -19.72
CA ALA A 272 -6.48 -0.86 -19.56
C ALA A 272 -5.76 -0.69 -20.91
N LEU A 273 -6.30 -1.34 -21.96
CA LEU A 273 -5.78 -1.23 -23.33
C LEU A 273 -5.84 0.18 -23.93
N LYS A 274 -6.62 1.12 -23.35
CA LYS A 274 -6.64 2.52 -23.80
C LYS A 274 -5.45 3.33 -23.29
N VAL A 275 -4.77 2.84 -22.25
CA VAL A 275 -3.61 3.52 -21.65
C VAL A 275 -2.32 3.26 -22.43
N PHE A 276 -2.22 2.09 -23.06
CA PHE A 276 -1.09 1.69 -23.90
C PHE A 276 -1.04 2.51 -25.19
#